data_AF-A0A965CZ79-F1
#
_entry.id   AF-A0A965CZ79-F1
#
_cell.length_a   1.000
_cell.length_b   1.000
_cell.length_c   1.000
_cell.angle_alpha   90.00
_cell.angle_beta   90.00
_cell.angle_gamma   90.00
#
_symmetry.space_group_name_H-M   'P 1'
#
loop_
_entity.id
_entity.type
_entity.pdbx_description
1 polymer ?
#
loop_
_entity_poly.entity_id
_entity_poly.type
_entity_poly.pdbx_seq_one_letter_code
_entity_poly.pdbx_strand_id
1 'polypeptide(L)'
;MYFPGNYRWSAAFLSMLGTAQWGGTDLGEVHKIGSLLNAAAVKDDAAWFDACSTIAADVRALAQRWDAGCYRFAAAQAYLRACRYYQMAERFRTPKDAAALAAFRTSIECFHRYVALSDVNIEIVEVPYESASLPAYFVRAQNSAARRAPCVVFFDGLDITK
;
A
#
# COMPACT_ATOMS: atom_id res chain seq x y z
N MET A 1 -23.21 4.60 0.48
CA MET A 1 -21.88 5.25 0.57
C MET A 1 -21.38 5.06 2.00
N TYR A 2 -20.13 4.65 2.23
CA TYR A 2 -19.62 4.38 3.59
C TYR A 2 -19.54 5.64 4.46
N PHE A 3 -19.22 6.78 3.85
CA PHE A 3 -19.18 8.10 4.49
C PHE A 3 -20.11 9.05 3.72
N PRO A 4 -21.40 9.15 4.09
CA PRO A 4 -22.34 10.07 3.45
C PRO A 4 -21.80 11.50 3.45
N GLY A 5 -21.90 12.20 2.30
CA GLY A 5 -21.37 13.56 2.14
C GLY A 5 -19.86 13.63 1.85
N ASN A 6 -19.11 12.51 1.96
CA ASN A 6 -17.70 12.45 1.59
C ASN A 6 -17.44 11.32 0.59
N TYR A 7 -17.67 11.63 -0.69
CA TYR A 7 -17.47 10.71 -1.80
C TYR A 7 -16.03 10.21 -1.89
N ARG A 8 -15.04 11.10 -1.73
CA ARG A 8 -13.61 10.75 -1.83
C ARG A 8 -13.23 9.68 -0.82
N TRP A 9 -13.63 9.86 0.44
CA TRP A 9 -13.41 8.86 1.49
C TRP A 9 -14.11 7.55 1.18
N SER A 10 -15.37 7.60 0.76
CA SER A 10 -16.12 6.40 0.44
C SER A 10 -15.49 5.61 -0.72
N ALA A 11 -15.00 6.30 -1.75
CA ALA A 11 -14.32 5.68 -2.88
C ALA A 11 -12.97 5.06 -2.45
N ALA A 12 -12.17 5.75 -1.64
CA ALA A 12 -10.92 5.20 -1.12
C ALA A 12 -11.15 4.03 -0.15
N PHE A 13 -12.20 4.10 0.68
CA PHE A 13 -12.57 3.02 1.58
C PHE A 13 -13.03 1.77 0.81
N LEU A 14 -13.84 1.95 -0.24
CA LEU A 14 -14.19 0.87 -1.17
C LEU A 14 -12.97 0.30 -1.88
N SER A 15 -12.01 1.14 -2.27
CA SER A 15 -10.75 0.69 -2.86
C SER A 15 -9.96 -0.21 -1.91
N MET A 16 -9.85 0.17 -0.62
CA MET A 16 -9.24 -0.69 0.40
C MET A 16 -9.97 -2.04 0.50
N LEU A 17 -11.30 -2.02 0.69
CA LEU A 17 -12.10 -3.25 0.76
C LEU A 17 -11.91 -4.15 -0.47
N GLY A 18 -11.87 -3.57 -1.66
CA GLY A 18 -11.69 -4.30 -2.92
C GLY A 18 -10.34 -5.02 -3.03
N THR A 19 -9.30 -4.50 -2.37
CA THR A 19 -7.96 -5.12 -2.34
C THR A 19 -7.80 -6.21 -1.29
N ALA A 20 -8.76 -6.37 -0.37
CA ALA A 20 -8.65 -7.34 0.73
C ALA A 20 -8.53 -8.79 0.23
N GLN A 21 -9.30 -9.15 -0.81
CA GLN A 21 -9.25 -10.49 -1.42
C GLN A 21 -7.89 -10.84 -2.05
N TRP A 22 -7.07 -9.82 -2.34
CA TRP A 22 -5.73 -9.96 -2.94
C TRP A 22 -4.60 -9.76 -1.92
N GLY A 23 -4.92 -9.68 -0.63
CA GLY A 23 -3.93 -9.48 0.44
C GLY A 23 -3.44 -8.04 0.60
N GLY A 24 -3.98 -7.08 -0.16
CA GLY A 24 -3.59 -5.67 -0.05
C GLY A 24 -4.05 -4.99 1.24
N THR A 25 -5.08 -5.53 1.89
CA THR A 25 -5.61 -5.07 3.18
C THR A 25 -6.28 -6.23 3.93
N ASP A 26 -6.54 -6.08 5.22
CA ASP A 26 -7.41 -6.96 5.99
C ASP A 26 -8.74 -6.28 6.33
N LEU A 27 -9.85 -7.03 6.34
CA LEU A 27 -11.19 -6.46 6.59
C LEU A 27 -11.34 -5.93 8.02
N GLY A 28 -10.73 -6.58 9.01
CA GLY A 28 -10.72 -6.11 10.39
C GLY A 28 -9.89 -4.85 10.57
N GLU A 29 -8.73 -4.78 9.91
CA GLU A 29 -7.89 -3.57 9.87
C GLU A 29 -8.62 -2.39 9.19
N VAL A 30 -9.29 -2.61 8.05
CA VAL A 30 -10.12 -1.59 7.38
C VAL A 30 -11.32 -1.17 8.22
N HIS A 31 -11.97 -2.11 8.92
CA HIS A 31 -13.04 -1.81 9.87
C HIS A 31 -12.54 -0.88 11.00
N LYS A 32 -11.34 -1.14 11.55
CA LYS A 32 -10.72 -0.26 12.56
C LYS A 32 -10.49 1.15 12.03
N ILE A 33 -10.00 1.30 10.80
CA ILE A 33 -9.88 2.62 10.14
C ILE A 33 -11.26 3.30 10.11
N GLY A 34 -12.30 2.60 9.64
CA GLY A 34 -13.65 3.14 9.58
C GLY A 34 -14.20 3.57 10.96
N SER A 35 -13.93 2.78 12.00
CA SER A 35 -14.31 3.10 13.38
C SER A 35 -13.60 4.36 13.91
N LEU A 36 -12.29 4.51 13.64
CA LEU A 36 -11.54 5.72 13.97
C LEU A 36 -12.12 6.97 13.27
N LEU A 37 -12.42 6.86 11.97
CA LEU A 37 -13.04 7.95 11.20
C LEU A 37 -14.46 8.30 11.66
N ASN A 38 -15.21 7.30 12.14
CA ASN A 38 -16.53 7.52 12.70
C ASN A 38 -16.47 8.27 14.03
N ALA A 39 -15.51 7.92 14.89
CA ALA A 39 -15.28 8.54 16.19
C ALA A 39 -14.59 9.92 16.11
N ALA A 40 -13.96 10.26 14.98
CA ALA A 40 -13.29 11.54 14.79
C ALA A 40 -14.27 12.73 14.96
N ALA A 41 -13.89 13.68 15.82
CA ALA A 41 -14.67 14.89 16.09
C ALA A 41 -14.82 15.78 14.85
N VAL A 42 -13.75 15.87 14.05
CA VAL A 42 -13.72 16.56 12.76
C VAL A 42 -13.47 15.52 11.68
N LYS A 43 -14.27 15.52 10.62
CA LYS A 43 -14.20 14.56 9.51
C LYS A 43 -13.51 15.18 8.29
N ASP A 44 -12.23 15.53 8.47
CA ASP A 44 -11.39 16.17 7.46
C ASP A 44 -10.17 15.31 7.08
N ASP A 45 -9.42 15.73 6.06
CA ASP A 45 -8.30 14.96 5.52
C ASP A 45 -7.17 14.70 6.55
N ALA A 46 -7.12 15.45 7.65
CA ALA A 46 -6.24 15.15 8.79
C ALA A 46 -6.73 13.91 9.55
N ALA A 47 -8.02 13.83 9.88
CA ALA A 47 -8.60 12.63 10.49
C ALA A 47 -8.42 11.37 9.62
N TRP A 48 -8.52 11.52 8.29
CA TRP A 48 -8.18 10.44 7.35
C TRP A 48 -6.74 9.98 7.46
N PHE A 49 -5.81 10.93 7.37
CA PHE A 49 -4.38 10.65 7.48
C PHE A 49 -4.03 9.96 8.79
N ASP A 50 -4.56 10.45 9.92
CA ASP A 50 -4.28 9.92 11.25
C ASP A 50 -4.83 8.50 11.42
N ALA A 51 -6.07 8.25 11.01
CA ALA A 51 -6.70 6.92 11.11
C ALA A 51 -5.94 5.87 10.29
N CYS A 52 -5.61 6.18 9.03
CA CYS A 52 -4.84 5.29 8.17
C CYS A 52 -3.40 5.11 8.68
N SER A 53 -2.73 6.18 9.11
CA SER A 53 -1.34 6.12 9.62
C SER A 53 -1.23 5.30 10.90
N THR A 54 -2.22 5.41 11.79
CA THR A 54 -2.30 4.62 13.03
C THR A 54 -2.31 3.12 12.70
N ILE A 55 -3.22 2.70 11.82
CA ILE A 55 -3.32 1.30 11.42
C ILE A 55 -2.10 0.85 10.60
N ALA A 56 -1.55 1.71 9.74
CA ALA A 56 -0.32 1.41 9.00
C ALA A 56 0.86 1.14 9.94
N ALA A 57 1.03 1.97 10.98
CA ALA A 57 2.10 1.82 11.97
C ALA A 57 1.94 0.54 12.80
N ASP A 58 0.72 0.23 13.25
CA ASP A 58 0.44 -1.01 14.00
C ASP A 58 0.76 -2.26 13.17
N VAL A 59 0.35 -2.27 11.90
CA VAL A 59 0.58 -3.40 10.99
C VAL A 59 2.05 -3.50 10.60
N ARG A 60 2.76 -2.37 10.41
CA ARG A 60 4.22 -2.37 10.21
C ARG A 60 4.95 -2.95 11.42
N ALA A 61 4.55 -2.56 12.64
CA ALA A 61 5.15 -3.09 13.86
C ALA A 61 4.89 -4.60 14.00
N LEU A 62 3.71 -5.08 13.60
CA LEU A 62 3.43 -6.51 13.51
C LEU A 62 4.33 -7.23 12.50
N ALA A 63 4.52 -6.64 11.32
CA ALA A 63 5.42 -7.15 10.29
C ALA A 63 6.85 -7.28 10.83
N GLN A 64 7.37 -6.25 11.49
CA GLN A 64 8.71 -6.22 12.09
C GLN A 64 8.89 -7.31 13.16
N ARG A 65 7.87 -7.55 14.00
CA ARG A 65 7.92 -8.64 15.00
C ARG A 65 8.00 -10.01 14.34
N TRP A 66 7.21 -10.26 13.29
CA TRP A 66 7.26 -11.52 12.56
C TRP A 66 8.57 -11.70 11.81
N ASP A 67 9.10 -10.62 11.23
CA ASP A 67 10.38 -10.60 10.54
C ASP A 67 11.53 -10.97 11.49
N ALA A 68 11.58 -10.33 12.66
CA ALA A 68 12.54 -10.66 13.71
C ALA A 68 12.38 -12.08 14.27
N GLY A 69 11.17 -12.62 14.24
CA GLY A 69 10.86 -14.01 14.62
C GLY A 69 11.06 -15.04 13.50
N CYS A 70 11.62 -14.65 12.35
CA CYS A 70 11.83 -15.51 11.18
C CYS A 70 10.53 -16.10 10.57
N TYR A 71 9.37 -15.48 10.83
CA TYR A 71 8.09 -15.85 10.21
C TYR A 71 7.93 -15.14 8.85
N ARG A 72 8.79 -15.51 7.90
CA ARG A 72 8.97 -14.86 6.59
C ARG A 72 7.66 -14.49 5.88
N PHE A 73 6.75 -15.45 5.67
CA PHE A 73 5.51 -15.20 4.92
C PHE A 73 4.53 -14.31 5.66
N ALA A 74 4.39 -14.48 6.98
CA ALA A 74 3.54 -13.64 7.80
C ALA A 74 4.05 -12.18 7.76
N ALA A 75 5.36 -11.99 7.94
CA ALA A 75 6.01 -10.70 7.83
C ALA A 75 5.78 -10.05 6.46
N ALA A 76 6.01 -10.79 5.37
CA ALA A 76 5.76 -10.31 4.00
C ALA A 76 4.33 -9.77 3.85
N GLN A 77 3.33 -10.57 4.23
CA GLN A 77 1.93 -10.17 4.09
C GLN A 77 1.57 -8.94 4.94
N ALA A 78 2.12 -8.81 6.15
CA ALA A 78 1.91 -7.60 6.95
C ALA A 78 2.60 -6.37 6.35
N TYR A 79 3.82 -6.51 5.79
CA TYR A 79 4.47 -5.40 5.10
C TYR A 79 3.68 -4.93 3.87
N LEU A 80 3.08 -5.85 3.10
CA LEU A 80 2.21 -5.48 1.96
C LEU A 80 1.01 -4.65 2.41
N ARG A 81 0.32 -5.07 3.48
CA ARG A 81 -0.81 -4.31 4.03
C ARG A 81 -0.38 -2.96 4.61
N ALA A 82 0.73 -2.93 5.36
CA ALA A 82 1.29 -1.69 5.88
C ALA A 82 1.62 -0.69 4.77
N CYS A 83 2.24 -1.15 3.67
CA CYS A 83 2.46 -0.34 2.47
C CYS A 83 1.16 0.29 1.99
N ARG A 84 0.11 -0.52 1.79
CA ARG A 84 -1.18 -0.03 1.32
C ARG A 84 -1.79 1.02 2.25
N TYR A 85 -1.74 0.82 3.56
CA TYR A 85 -2.29 1.79 4.52
C TYR A 85 -1.52 3.09 4.57
N TYR A 86 -0.18 3.07 4.42
CA TYR A 86 0.60 4.31 4.31
C TYR A 86 0.29 5.07 3.01
N GLN A 87 0.11 4.38 1.87
CA GLN A 87 -0.36 5.00 0.63
C GLN A 87 -1.77 5.60 0.79
N MET A 88 -2.66 4.91 1.51
CA MET A 88 -4.00 5.45 1.79
C MET A 88 -3.94 6.64 2.73
N ALA A 89 -3.07 6.65 3.73
CA ALA A 89 -2.93 7.78 4.65
C ALA A 89 -2.59 9.07 3.91
N GLU A 90 -1.55 9.04 3.07
CA GLU A 90 -1.06 10.24 2.39
C GLU A 90 -1.99 10.73 1.26
N ARG A 91 -2.89 9.87 0.77
CA ARG A 91 -3.73 10.04 -0.43
C ARG A 91 -4.36 11.42 -0.57
N PHE A 92 -4.96 11.95 0.50
CA PHE A 92 -5.75 13.19 0.45
C PHE A 92 -4.98 14.45 0.86
N ARG A 93 -3.72 14.34 1.26
CA ARG A 93 -2.88 15.49 1.58
C ARG A 93 -2.33 16.10 0.29
N THR A 94 -3.00 17.11 -0.23
CA THR A 94 -2.59 17.84 -1.45
C THR A 94 -2.60 19.35 -1.18
N PRO A 95 -1.49 20.08 -1.40
CA PRO A 95 -0.17 19.57 -1.80
C PRO A 95 0.46 18.63 -0.76
N LYS A 96 1.35 17.74 -1.22
CA LYS A 96 2.03 16.77 -0.34
C LYS A 96 2.97 17.52 0.59
N ASP A 97 2.75 17.39 1.89
CA ASP A 97 3.61 17.95 2.91
C ASP A 97 4.64 16.93 3.41
N ALA A 98 5.49 17.34 4.36
CA ALA A 98 6.56 16.48 4.87
C ALA A 98 6.04 15.15 5.46
N ALA A 99 4.87 15.19 6.11
CA ALA A 99 4.21 14.02 6.68
C ALA A 99 3.70 13.06 5.59
N ALA A 100 3.02 13.58 4.56
CA ALA A 100 2.59 12.79 3.41
C ALA A 100 3.78 12.11 2.71
N LEU A 101 4.86 12.87 2.46
CA LEU A 101 6.07 12.35 1.82
C LEU A 101 6.78 11.30 2.68
N ALA A 102 6.78 11.45 4.01
CA ALA A 102 7.34 10.46 4.92
C ALA A 102 6.54 9.15 4.93
N ALA A 103 5.20 9.25 4.95
CA ALA A 103 4.32 8.10 4.81
C ALA A 103 4.54 7.39 3.47
N PHE A 104 4.64 8.15 2.37
CA PHE A 104 4.91 7.58 1.04
C PHE A 104 6.25 6.82 1.00
N ARG A 105 7.34 7.43 1.50
CA ARG A 105 8.66 6.74 1.60
C ARG A 105 8.58 5.46 2.42
N THR A 106 7.88 5.52 3.56
CA THR A 106 7.67 4.33 4.41
C THR A 106 6.89 3.25 3.67
N SER A 107 5.92 3.62 2.83
CA SER A 107 5.17 2.65 2.04
C SER A 107 6.07 1.89 1.07
N ILE A 108 7.01 2.58 0.41
CA ILE A 108 8.03 1.99 -0.48
C ILE A 108 8.94 1.03 0.31
N GLU A 109 9.43 1.43 1.48
CA GLU A 109 10.24 0.56 2.35
C GLU A 109 9.50 -0.74 2.70
N CYS A 110 8.23 -0.63 3.09
CA CYS A 110 7.37 -1.77 3.38
C CYS A 110 7.20 -2.66 2.14
N PHE A 111 6.94 -2.08 0.97
CA PHE A 111 6.81 -2.86 -0.27
C PHE A 111 8.10 -3.57 -0.65
N HIS A 112 9.26 -2.91 -0.55
CA HIS A 112 10.56 -3.53 -0.80
C HIS A 112 10.83 -4.69 0.17
N ARG A 113 10.42 -4.55 1.44
CA ARG A 113 10.53 -5.64 2.40
C ARG A 113 9.57 -6.79 2.09
N TYR A 114 8.35 -6.50 1.63
CA TYR A 114 7.45 -7.52 1.07
C TYR A 114 8.10 -8.26 -0.10
N VAL A 115 8.67 -7.56 -1.09
CA VAL A 115 9.37 -8.16 -2.23
C VAL A 115 10.46 -9.11 -1.76
N ALA A 116 11.31 -8.67 -0.83
CA ALA A 116 12.42 -9.48 -0.30
C ALA A 116 11.97 -10.73 0.48
N LEU A 117 10.79 -10.69 1.12
CA LEU A 117 10.28 -11.78 1.95
C LEU A 117 9.25 -12.67 1.24
N SER A 118 8.62 -12.20 0.18
CA SER A 118 7.62 -12.98 -0.57
C SER A 118 8.28 -14.00 -1.50
N ASP A 119 7.50 -14.96 -1.99
CA ASP A 119 7.91 -15.84 -3.09
C ASP A 119 7.47 -15.30 -4.46
N VAL A 120 6.87 -14.10 -4.52
CA VAL A 120 6.52 -13.49 -5.80
C VAL A 120 7.82 -13.00 -6.43
N ASN A 121 8.07 -13.43 -7.68
CA ASN A 121 9.30 -13.10 -8.39
C ASN A 121 9.23 -11.66 -8.95
N ILE A 122 9.39 -10.69 -8.05
CA ILE A 122 9.33 -9.24 -8.34
C ILE A 122 10.77 -8.70 -8.36
N GLU A 123 11.14 -8.05 -9.45
CA GLU A 123 12.36 -7.27 -9.56
C GLU A 123 12.04 -5.78 -9.48
N ILE A 124 12.81 -5.05 -8.67
CA ILE A 124 12.79 -3.59 -8.63
C ILE A 124 13.76 -3.12 -9.71
N VAL A 125 13.26 -2.39 -10.71
CA VAL A 125 14.04 -2.01 -11.90
C VAL A 125 13.94 -0.51 -12.17
N GLU A 126 14.99 0.04 -12.74
CA GLU A 126 15.05 1.42 -13.23
C GLU A 126 15.04 1.39 -14.77
N VAL A 127 14.00 1.95 -15.38
CA VAL A 127 13.84 2.00 -16.84
C VAL A 127 14.44 3.31 -17.35
N PRO A 128 15.50 3.28 -18.18
CA PRO A 128 16.08 4.51 -18.72
C PRO A 128 15.05 5.33 -19.51
N TYR A 129 14.98 6.63 -19.23
CA TYR A 129 14.08 7.57 -19.91
C TYR A 129 14.68 8.97 -19.95
N GLU A 130 14.91 9.50 -21.16
CA GLU A 130 15.60 10.77 -21.39
C GLU A 130 16.94 10.85 -20.62
N SER A 131 17.12 11.88 -19.77
CA SER A 131 18.30 12.06 -18.93
C SER A 131 18.17 11.42 -17.53
N ALA A 132 17.14 10.62 -17.30
CA ALA A 132 16.81 10.04 -16.00
C ALA A 132 16.40 8.56 -16.13
N SER A 133 15.81 8.02 -15.06
CA SER A 133 15.18 6.71 -15.04
C SER A 133 13.79 6.77 -14.42
N LEU A 134 12.94 5.85 -14.83
CA LEU A 134 11.61 5.64 -14.27
C LEU A 134 11.63 4.36 -13.44
N PRO A 135 11.35 4.44 -12.12
CA PRO A 135 11.25 3.25 -11.30
C PRO A 135 10.06 2.40 -11.74
N ALA A 136 10.25 1.08 -11.83
CA ALA A 136 9.21 0.11 -12.14
C ALA A 136 9.40 -1.20 -11.37
N TYR A 137 8.35 -2.02 -11.31
CA TYR A 137 8.41 -3.38 -10.80
C TYR A 137 8.18 -4.36 -11.93
N PHE A 138 9.11 -5.30 -12.12
CA PHE A 138 8.99 -6.36 -13.10
C PHE A 138 8.61 -7.67 -12.42
N VAL A 139 7.38 -8.12 -12.60
CA VAL A 139 6.89 -9.38 -12.05
C VAL A 139 7.08 -10.48 -13.08
N ARG A 140 8.00 -11.41 -12.81
CA ARG A 140 8.26 -12.54 -13.72
C ARG A 140 7.13 -13.56 -13.65
N ALA A 141 6.77 -14.09 -14.81
CA ALA A 141 5.86 -15.23 -14.89
C ALA A 141 6.41 -16.42 -14.10
N GLN A 142 5.60 -16.96 -13.19
CA GLN A 142 5.94 -18.16 -12.43
C GLN A 142 5.40 -19.40 -13.13
N ASN A 143 6.09 -20.53 -12.95
CA ASN A 143 5.68 -21.83 -13.50
C ASN A 143 5.49 -21.87 -15.03
N SER A 144 6.17 -20.98 -15.77
CA SER A 144 6.14 -20.99 -17.23
C SER A 144 7.19 -21.95 -17.80
N ALA A 145 6.76 -22.88 -18.66
CA ALA A 145 7.68 -23.70 -19.45
C ALA A 145 8.24 -22.95 -20.67
N ALA A 146 7.70 -21.77 -20.99
CA ALA A 146 8.16 -20.97 -22.11
C ALA A 146 9.45 -20.22 -21.76
N ARG A 147 10.45 -20.28 -22.65
CA ARG A 147 11.69 -19.49 -22.50
C ARG A 147 11.45 -17.98 -22.49
N ARG A 148 10.36 -17.51 -23.10
CA ARG A 148 9.91 -16.12 -23.10
C ARG A 148 8.39 -16.07 -22.90
N ALA A 149 7.95 -15.70 -21.70
CA ALA A 149 6.54 -15.45 -21.43
C ALA A 149 6.09 -14.11 -22.05
N PRO A 150 4.82 -13.98 -22.46
CA PRO A 150 4.23 -12.68 -22.79
C PRO A 150 4.37 -11.70 -21.63
N CYS A 151 4.61 -10.42 -21.94
CA CYS A 151 4.76 -9.36 -20.96
C CYS A 151 3.66 -8.32 -21.16
N VAL A 152 3.02 -7.90 -20.07
CA VAL A 152 2.07 -6.79 -20.06
C VAL A 152 2.75 -5.60 -19.39
N VAL A 153 2.70 -4.44 -20.03
CA VAL A 153 3.11 -3.18 -19.41
C VAL A 153 1.87 -2.52 -18.83
N PHE A 154 1.90 -2.27 -17.52
CA PHE A 154 0.80 -1.64 -16.79
C PHE A 154 1.25 -0.25 -16.33
N PHE A 155 0.42 0.76 -16.63
CA PHE A 155 0.61 2.13 -16.19
C PHE A 155 -0.52 2.51 -15.22
N ASP A 156 -0.16 3.23 -14.17
CA ASP A 156 -1.08 3.82 -13.21
C ASP A 156 -1.73 5.11 -13.74
N GLY A 157 -2.75 5.57 -13.00
CA GLY A 157 -3.41 6.85 -13.22
C GLY A 157 -2.84 7.95 -12.32
N LEU A 158 -3.55 9.08 -12.22
CA LEU A 158 -3.12 10.24 -11.43
C LEU A 158 -3.01 9.96 -9.92
N ASP A 159 -3.87 9.09 -9.40
CA ASP A 159 -4.14 8.91 -7.98
C ASP A 159 -3.72 7.52 -7.47
N ILE A 160 -2.93 6.79 -8.24
CA ILE A 160 -2.40 5.46 -7.89
C ILE A 160 -0.89 5.48 -8.08
N THR A 161 -0.17 4.65 -7.32
CA THR A 161 1.23 4.31 -7.55
C THR A 161 1.34 2.84 -7.92
N LYS A 162 2.32 2.49 -8.75
CA LYS A 162 2.85 1.13 -8.85
C LYS A 162 3.20 0.53 -7.48
#